data_AF-A0A914JCT7-F1
#
_entry.id   AF-A0A914JCT7-F1
#
_cell.length_a   1.000
_cell.length_b   1.000
_cell.length_c   1.000
_cell.angle_alpha   90.00
_cell.angle_beta   90.00
_cell.angle_gamma   90.00
#
_symmetry.space_group_name_H-M   'P 1'
#
loop_
_entity.id
_entity.type
_entity.pdbx_description
1 polymer ?
#
loop_
_entity_poly.entity_id
_entity_poly.type
_entity_poly.pdbx_seq_one_letter_code
_entity_poly.pdbx_strand_id
1 'polypeptide(L)'
;MTELLKVEGGGGTDVSVPLRADKLGTVDVDNHYGVGGYYKHNQHTGVDWRRGEVKSMFGVGVPFAGVGVNTGVGVAFPGMDTWLGK
;
A
#
# COMPACT_ATOMS: atom_id res chain seq x y z
N MET A 1 6.03 -28.26 -29.28
CA MET A 1 4.94 -27.35 -28.90
C MET A 1 4.80 -27.48 -27.38
N THR A 2 5.42 -26.58 -26.63
CA THR A 2 5.44 -26.59 -25.16
C THR A 2 4.57 -25.43 -24.72
N GLU A 3 3.34 -25.70 -24.28
CA GLU A 3 2.49 -24.68 -23.65
C GLU A 3 3.04 -24.38 -22.25
N LEU A 4 3.92 -23.37 -22.17
CA LEU A 4 4.16 -22.66 -20.91
C LEU A 4 2.86 -21.95 -20.52
N LEU A 5 2.08 -22.58 -19.64
CA LEU A 5 1.00 -21.93 -18.91
C LEU A 5 1.55 -20.64 -18.30
N LYS A 6 1.01 -19.51 -18.77
CA LYS A 6 1.38 -18.14 -18.41
C LYS A 6 1.29 -17.92 -16.90
N VAL A 7 2.35 -18.24 -16.19
CA VAL A 7 2.62 -17.67 -14.87
C VAL A 7 3.23 -16.30 -15.13
N GLU A 8 2.42 -15.36 -15.61
CA GLU A 8 2.78 -13.94 -15.61
C GLU A 8 2.71 -13.47 -14.16
N GLY A 9 3.88 -13.42 -13.53
CA GLY A 9 4.09 -12.72 -12.28
C GLY A 9 4.44 -11.27 -12.56
N GLY A 10 3.67 -10.33 -12.01
CA GLY A 10 3.88 -8.90 -12.15
C GLY A 10 4.01 -8.27 -10.77
N GLY A 11 5.09 -7.53 -10.55
CA GLY A 11 5.34 -6.78 -9.34
C GLY A 11 5.68 -5.34 -9.65
N GLY A 12 5.27 -4.42 -8.78
CA GLY A 12 5.57 -3.00 -8.91
C GLY A 12 5.54 -2.30 -7.57
N THR A 13 6.44 -1.34 -7.42
CA THR A 13 6.40 -0.37 -6.32
C THR A 13 5.95 0.96 -6.89
N ASP A 14 4.82 1.47 -6.40
CA ASP A 14 4.38 2.83 -6.64
C ASP A 14 4.71 3.68 -5.41
N VAL A 15 5.29 4.86 -5.64
CA VAL A 15 5.60 5.82 -4.59
C VAL A 15 4.90 7.12 -4.94
N SER A 16 3.94 7.50 -4.11
CA SER A 16 3.18 8.73 -4.27
C SER A 16 3.60 9.75 -3.22
N VAL A 17 4.14 10.87 -3.70
CA VAL A 17 4.43 12.05 -2.87
C VAL A 17 3.60 13.21 -3.42
N PRO A 18 2.39 13.45 -2.89
CA PRO A 18 1.53 14.51 -3.37
C PRO A 18 2.15 15.89 -3.13
N LEU A 19 2.33 16.66 -4.20
CA LEU A 19 2.77 18.06 -4.14
C LEU A 19 1.59 19.05 -4.06
N ARG A 20 0.36 18.54 -4.12
CA ARG A 20 -0.84 19.37 -4.03
C ARG A 20 -1.02 19.85 -2.60
N ALA A 21 -1.35 21.13 -2.43
CA ALA A 21 -1.50 21.75 -1.12
C ALA A 21 -2.50 21.04 -0.18
N ASP A 22 -3.53 20.38 -0.73
CA ASP A 22 -4.56 19.64 0.00
C ASP A 22 -4.11 18.26 0.52
N LYS A 23 -3.00 17.73 -0.01
CA LYS A 23 -2.40 16.43 0.35
C LYS A 23 -0.94 16.56 0.77
N LEU A 24 -0.46 17.80 0.94
CA LEU A 24 0.92 18.09 1.29
C LEU A 24 1.16 17.65 2.73
N GLY A 25 2.01 16.63 2.91
CA GLY A 25 2.19 15.99 4.21
C GLY A 25 2.11 14.47 4.18
N THR A 26 1.52 13.92 3.11
CA THR A 26 1.36 12.48 2.95
C THR A 26 2.45 11.90 2.06
N VAL A 27 2.91 10.70 2.38
CA VAL A 27 3.79 9.87 1.56
C VAL A 27 3.20 8.48 1.56
N ASP A 28 2.84 7.98 0.38
CA ASP A 28 2.23 6.67 0.23
C ASP A 28 3.15 5.78 -0.62
N VAL A 29 3.38 4.55 -0.16
CA VAL A 29 4.18 3.55 -0.84
C VAL A 29 3.35 2.30 -0.98
N ASP A 30 3.05 1.92 -2.22
CA ASP A 30 2.30 0.74 -2.57
C ASP A 30 3.22 -0.27 -3.25
N ASN A 31 3.48 -1.39 -2.58
CA ASN A 31 4.16 -2.52 -3.18
C ASN A 31 3.16 -3.63 -3.45
N HIS A 32 2.91 -3.91 -4.72
CA HIS A 32 2.02 -5.00 -5.12
C HIS A 32 2.82 -6.04 -5.89
N TYR A 33 2.49 -7.30 -5.64
CA TYR A 33 3.04 -8.40 -6.41
C TYR A 33 1.98 -9.49 -6.54
N GLY A 34 1.92 -10.08 -7.73
CA GLY A 34 0.97 -11.12 -8.02
C GLY A 34 1.56 -12.13 -8.98
N VAL A 35 1.16 -13.38 -8.81
CA VAL A 35 1.56 -14.50 -9.64
C VAL A 35 0.29 -15.15 -10.20
N GLY A 36 -0.03 -14.83 -11.45
CA GLY A 36 -1.23 -15.33 -12.13
C GLY A 36 -2.53 -15.14 -11.32
N GLY A 37 -3.46 -16.10 -11.45
CA GLY A 37 -4.72 -16.11 -10.69
C GLY A 37 -4.60 -16.67 -9.27
N TYR A 38 -3.42 -17.10 -8.83
CA TYR A 38 -3.24 -17.92 -7.62
C TYR A 38 -2.88 -17.11 -6.39
N TYR A 39 -2.17 -16.01 -6.56
CA TYR A 39 -1.65 -15.23 -5.45
C TYR A 39 -1.51 -13.78 -5.84
N LYS A 40 -2.04 -12.88 -5.01
CA LYS A 40 -1.76 -11.46 -5.05
C LYS A 40 -1.54 -11.00 -3.61
N HIS A 41 -0.48 -10.22 -3.38
CA HIS A 41 -0.37 -9.43 -2.17
C HIS A 41 -0.13 -7.97 -2.51
N ASN A 42 -0.67 -7.09 -1.67
CA ASN A 42 -0.45 -5.67 -1.74
C ASN A 42 -0.04 -5.17 -0.35
N GLN A 43 1.04 -4.43 -0.28
CA GLN A 43 1.52 -3.78 0.91
C GLN A 43 1.50 -2.28 0.68
N HIS A 44 0.53 -1.61 1.29
CA HIS A 44 0.39 -0.17 1.28
C HIS A 44 0.93 0.41 2.58
N THR A 45 1.85 1.37 2.50
CA THR A 45 2.32 2.13 3.67
C THR A 45 2.17 3.62 3.41
N GLY A 46 1.24 4.24 4.14
CA GLY A 46 0.98 5.67 4.12
C GLY A 46 1.54 6.34 5.37
N VAL A 47 2.20 7.48 5.18
CA VAL A 47 2.76 8.32 6.24
C VAL A 47 2.23 9.73 6.06
N ASP A 48 1.44 10.21 7.01
CA ASP A 48 1.09 11.61 7.15
C ASP A 48 1.94 12.22 8.27
N TRP A 49 3.10 12.79 7.94
CA TRP A 49 3.99 13.37 8.94
C TRP A 49 3.44 14.67 9.54
N ARG A 50 2.47 15.29 8.85
CA ARG A 50 1.89 16.56 9.24
C ARG A 50 0.84 16.37 10.33
N ARG A 51 -0.02 15.36 10.16
CA ARG A 51 -1.01 14.92 11.15
C ARG A 51 -0.45 13.90 12.14
N GLY A 52 0.73 13.35 11.85
CA GLY A 52 1.45 12.40 12.68
C GLY A 52 0.81 11.01 12.67
N GLU A 53 0.52 10.50 11.48
CA GLU A 53 -0.11 9.19 11.31
C GLU A 53 0.74 8.33 10.38
N VAL A 54 0.98 7.07 10.77
CA VAL A 54 1.56 6.05 9.91
C VAL A 54 0.58 4.89 9.85
N LYS A 55 0.21 4.50 8.64
CA LYS A 55 -0.66 3.35 8.36
C LYS A 55 0.09 2.40 7.47
N SER A 56 0.20 1.14 7.90
CA SER A 56 0.69 0.06 7.05
C SER A 56 -0.41 -0.98 6.92
N MET A 57 -0.83 -1.26 5.69
CA MET A 57 -1.80 -2.28 5.34
C MET A 57 -1.12 -3.33 4.48
N PHE A 58 -1.30 -4.59 4.87
CA PHE A 58 -0.88 -5.76 4.14
C PHE A 58 -2.11 -6.59 3.79
N GLY A 59 -2.36 -6.71 2.50
CA GLY A 59 -3.39 -7.56 1.92
C GLY A 59 -2.78 -8.74 1.19
N VAL A 60 -3.32 -9.94 1.40
CA VAL A 60 -2.99 -11.12 0.61
C VAL A 60 -4.25 -11.86 0.23
N GLY A 61 -4.33 -12.29 -1.02
CA GLY A 61 -5.49 -12.97 -1.55
C GLY A 61 -5.18 -13.89 -2.71
N VAL A 62 -6.14 -14.74 -2.97
CA VAL A 62 -6.13 -15.77 -4.00
C VAL A 62 -7.20 -15.38 -5.03
N PRO A 63 -6.82 -14.74 -6.15
CA PRO A 63 -7.79 -14.19 -7.10
C PRO A 63 -8.79 -15.20 -7.66
N PHE A 64 -8.36 -16.43 -7.96
CA PHE A 64 -9.23 -17.45 -8.55
C PHE A 64 -10.29 -17.96 -7.57
N ALA A 65 -9.99 -17.96 -6.28
CA ALA A 65 -10.90 -18.39 -5.22
C ALA A 65 -11.74 -17.21 -4.68
N GLY A 66 -11.41 -15.97 -5.04
CA GLY A 66 -12.07 -14.76 -4.55
C GLY A 66 -11.87 -14.50 -3.05
N VAL A 67 -10.92 -15.19 -2.40
CA VAL A 67 -10.66 -15.06 -0.96
C VAL A 67 -9.44 -14.17 -0.75
N GLY A 68 -9.53 -13.24 0.19
CA GLY A 68 -8.40 -12.43 0.62
C GLY A 68 -8.55 -11.96 2.05
N VAL A 69 -7.41 -11.72 2.69
CA VAL A 69 -7.31 -11.13 4.02
C VAL A 69 -6.53 -9.84 3.91
N ASN A 70 -7.09 -8.77 4.48
CA ASN A 70 -6.43 -7.49 4.62
C ASN A 70 -6.22 -7.24 6.10
N THR A 71 -4.97 -7.05 6.48
CA THR A 71 -4.55 -6.71 7.84
C THR A 71 -3.83 -5.38 7.81
N GLY A 72 -3.95 -4.59 8.87
CA GLY A 72 -3.26 -3.32 8.93
C GLY A 72 -2.98 -2.90 10.34
N VAL A 73 -1.90 -2.15 10.51
CA VAL A 73 -1.48 -1.52 11.75
C VAL A 73 -1.35 -0.03 11.49
N GLY A 74 -1.94 0.77 12.37
CA GLY A 74 -1.80 2.23 12.37
C GLY A 74 -1.17 2.70 13.66
N VAL A 75 -0.21 3.62 13.57
CA VAL A 75 0.38 4.31 14.72
C VAL A 75 0.14 5.80 14.53
N ALA A 76 -0.42 6.44 15.56
CA ALA A 76 -0.56 7.88 15.62
C ALA A 76 0.43 8.48 16.62
N PHE A 77 0.99 9.63 16.29
CA PHE A 77 1.90 10.42 17.09
C PHE A 77 1.58 11.92 16.90
N PRO A 78 2.09 12.80 17.77
CA PRO A 78 1.92 14.24 17.58
C PRO A 78 2.64 14.70 16.30
N GLY A 79 1.88 15.03 15.25
CA GLY A 79 2.39 15.57 14.00
C GLY A 79 2.74 17.04 14.08
N MET A 80 3.28 17.60 12.99
CA MET A 80 3.60 19.03 12.90
C MET A 80 2.41 19.96 13.20
N ASP A 81 1.19 19.56 12.86
CA ASP A 81 -0.01 20.37 13.12
C ASP A 81 -0.24 20.55 14.64
N THR A 82 0.06 19.53 15.46
CA THR A 82 0.00 19.62 16.94
C THR A 82 0.95 20.69 17.49
N TRP A 83 2.11 20.86 16.86
CA TRP A 83 3.13 21.86 17.27
C TRP A 83 2.88 23.25 16.67
N LEU A 84 2.21 23.31 15.52
CA LEU A 84 1.86 24.56 14.84
C LEU A 84 0.52 25.15 15.30
N GLY A 85 -0.19 24.47 16.20
CA GLY A 85 -1.49 24.90 16.72
C GLY A 85 -2.58 24.97 15.64
N LYS A 86 -2.48 24.14 14.60
CA LYS A 86 -3.43 24.06 13.49
C LYS A 86 -4.29 22.80 13.56
#